data_AF-A0A962RK36-F1
#
_entry.id   AF-A0A962RK36-F1
#
_cell.length_a   1.000
_cell.length_b   1.000
_cell.length_c   1.000
_cell.angle_alpha   90.00
_cell.angle_beta   90.00
_cell.angle_gamma   90.00
#
_symmetry.space_group_name_H-M   'P 1'
#
loop_
_entity.id
_entity.type
_entity.pdbx_description
1 polymer ?
#
loop_
_entity_poly.entity_id
_entity_poly.type
_entity_poly.pdbx_seq_one_letter_code
_entity_poly.pdbx_strand_id
1 'polypeptide(L)'
;MSSYILVVQIDVPDEHEAEFNRLYDGEHVPNLKSVPGVKSAQRYRLEDQGQDMLRYLAIYELESPDLPQTDAWQKAATTPGWMGVRQHIKTLRRGVFKTI
;
A
#
# COMPACT_ATOMS: atom_id res chain seq x y z
N MET A 1 10.76 15.89 14.70
CA MET A 1 9.42 15.24 14.71
C MET A 1 9.63 13.78 14.34
N SER A 2 9.01 12.83 15.04
CA SER A 2 9.10 11.43 14.66
C SER A 2 8.37 11.20 13.33
N SER A 3 8.95 10.41 12.42
CA SER A 3 8.28 9.91 11.22
C SER A 3 7.84 8.47 11.46
N TYR A 4 6.74 8.09 10.81
CA TYR A 4 6.24 6.72 10.79
C TYR A 4 6.31 6.19 9.37
N ILE A 5 6.44 4.87 9.20
CA ILE A 5 6.26 4.22 7.91
C ILE A 5 5.20 3.15 8.00
N LEU A 6 4.26 3.14 7.06
CA LEU A 6 3.40 2.01 6.81
C LEU A 6 4.06 1.14 5.74
N VAL A 7 4.40 -0.09 6.12
CA VAL A 7 4.86 -1.13 5.20
C VAL A 7 3.68 -2.02 4.83
N VAL A 8 3.47 -2.27 3.54
CA VAL A 8 2.46 -3.18 3.03
C VAL A 8 3.12 -4.11 2.02
N GLN A 9 3.09 -5.42 2.29
CA GLN A 9 3.47 -6.47 1.37
C GLN A 9 2.24 -7.19 0.85
N ILE A 10 2.25 -7.51 -0.44
CA ILE A 10 1.09 -8.05 -1.16
C ILE A 10 1.54 -9.12 -2.15
N ASP A 11 0.73 -10.17 -2.26
CA ASP A 11 0.75 -11.09 -3.40
C ASP A 11 -0.67 -11.19 -4.02
N VAL A 12 -0.70 -11.38 -5.34
CA VAL A 12 -1.93 -11.40 -6.15
C VAL A 12 -1.83 -12.53 -7.18
N PRO A 13 -2.92 -13.24 -7.50
CA PRO A 13 -2.90 -14.23 -8.58
C PRO A 13 -2.45 -13.63 -9.90
N ASP A 14 -1.71 -14.42 -10.70
CA ASP A 14 -1.09 -13.96 -11.93
C ASP A 14 -2.12 -13.43 -12.94
N GLU A 15 -3.32 -14.01 -12.98
CA GLU A 15 -4.41 -13.54 -13.85
C GLU A 15 -4.90 -12.11 -13.55
N HIS A 16 -4.64 -11.60 -12.35
CA HIS A 16 -5.04 -10.26 -11.90
C HIS A 16 -3.86 -9.29 -11.78
N GLU A 17 -2.62 -9.73 -11.97
CA GLU A 17 -1.41 -8.93 -11.72
C GLU A 17 -1.35 -7.65 -12.57
N ALA A 18 -1.68 -7.75 -13.86
CA ALA A 18 -1.64 -6.60 -14.77
C ALA A 18 -2.64 -5.51 -14.36
N GLU A 19 -3.86 -5.91 -13.99
CA GLU A 19 -4.88 -4.99 -13.49
C GLU A 19 -4.52 -4.43 -12.12
N PHE A 20 -4.00 -5.26 -11.23
CA PHE A 20 -3.49 -4.84 -9.93
C PHE A 20 -2.46 -3.73 -10.10
N ASN A 21 -1.44 -3.92 -10.93
CA ASN A 21 -0.40 -2.92 -11.12
C ASN A 21 -0.95 -1.62 -11.72
N ARG A 22 -1.82 -1.71 -12.73
CA ARG A 22 -2.46 -0.53 -13.35
C ARG A 22 -3.23 0.30 -12.33
N LEU A 23 -4.08 -0.34 -11.51
CA LEU A 23 -4.89 0.35 -10.51
C LEU A 23 -4.04 0.83 -9.33
N TYR A 24 -3.00 0.10 -8.95
CA TYR A 24 -2.16 0.48 -7.82
C TYR A 24 -1.34 1.74 -8.15
N ASP A 25 -0.77 1.81 -9.36
CA ASP A 25 -0.01 2.98 -9.84
C ASP A 25 -0.89 4.16 -10.24
N GLY A 26 -2.02 3.90 -10.90
CA GLY A 26 -2.88 4.95 -11.45
C GLY A 26 -3.93 5.50 -10.48
N GLU A 27 -4.30 4.74 -9.46
CA GLU A 27 -5.42 5.07 -8.57
C GLU A 27 -5.02 4.96 -7.10
N HIS A 28 -4.61 3.78 -6.62
CA HIS A 28 -4.45 3.52 -5.19
C HIS A 28 -3.36 4.39 -4.53
N VAL A 29 -2.13 4.35 -5.04
CA VAL A 29 -1.01 5.12 -4.47
C VAL A 29 -1.20 6.62 -4.63
N PRO A 30 -1.59 7.15 -5.82
CA PRO A 30 -1.88 8.57 -5.97
C PRO A 30 -2.94 9.07 -4.99
N ASN A 31 -4.02 8.32 -4.80
CA ASN A 31 -5.09 8.69 -3.87
C ASN A 31 -4.59 8.72 -2.43
N LEU A 32 -3.86 7.69 -1.98
CA LEU A 32 -3.29 7.67 -0.64
C LEU A 32 -2.25 8.78 -0.42
N LYS A 33 -1.42 9.06 -1.43
CA LYS A 33 -0.46 10.17 -1.38
C LYS A 33 -1.13 11.54 -1.24
N SER A 34 -2.39 11.68 -1.67
CA SER A 34 -3.15 12.93 -1.53
C SER A 34 -3.72 13.16 -0.13
N VAL A 35 -3.71 12.15 0.74
CA VAL A 35 -4.23 12.26 2.12
C VAL A 35 -3.30 13.15 2.94
N PRO A 36 -3.80 14.21 3.60
CA PRO A 36 -2.99 15.05 4.48
C PRO A 36 -2.30 14.22 5.56
N GLY A 37 -1.00 14.42 5.74
CA GLY A 37 -0.16 13.65 6.67
C GLY A 37 0.58 12.47 6.03
N VAL A 38 0.35 12.17 4.75
CA VAL A 38 1.21 11.29 3.94
C VAL A 38 2.32 12.11 3.29
N LYS A 39 3.57 11.82 3.63
CA LYS A 39 4.74 12.55 3.12
C LYS A 39 5.27 11.98 1.82
N SER A 40 5.27 10.66 1.70
CA SER A 40 5.75 9.95 0.52
C SER A 40 5.08 8.58 0.39
N ALA A 41 5.08 8.04 -0.82
CA ALA A 41 4.60 6.71 -1.14
C ALA A 41 5.49 6.13 -2.26
N GLN A 42 6.00 4.93 -2.04
CA GLN A 42 6.88 4.23 -2.98
C GLN A 42 6.47 2.76 -3.08
N ARG A 43 6.63 2.18 -4.27
CA ARG A 43 6.36 0.77 -4.55
C ARG A 43 7.61 0.08 -5.04
N TYR A 44 7.69 -1.21 -4.74
CA TYR A 44 8.79 -2.09 -5.08
C TYR A 44 8.24 -3.44 -5.52
N ARG A 45 8.92 -4.06 -6.47
CA ARG A 45 8.75 -5.47 -6.85
C ARG A 45 9.95 -6.24 -6.32
N LEU A 46 9.72 -7.42 -5.77
CA LEU A 46 10.79 -8.33 -5.38
C LEU A 46 11.46 -8.89 -6.65
N GLU A 47 12.78 -8.76 -6.74
CA GLU A 47 13.58 -9.25 -7.89
C GLU A 47 14.39 -10.52 -7.56
N ASP A 48 14.49 -10.90 -6.28
CA ASP A 48 15.21 -12.08 -5.81
C ASP A 48 14.27 -13.12 -5.16
N GLN A 49 14.86 -14.20 -4.64
CA GLN A 49 14.15 -15.20 -3.85
C GLN A 49 14.17 -14.85 -2.35
N GLY A 50 13.75 -13.63 -2.02
CA GLY A 50 13.63 -13.17 -0.64
C GLY A 50 12.89 -14.17 0.25
N GLN A 51 13.45 -14.48 1.42
CA GLN A 51 12.86 -15.47 2.33
C GLN A 51 11.57 -14.94 2.94
N ASP A 52 10.46 -15.64 2.69
CA ASP A 52 9.11 -15.28 3.20
C ASP A 52 8.67 -13.84 2.85
N MET A 53 9.14 -13.33 1.72
CA MET A 53 8.75 -12.03 1.18
C MET A 53 7.64 -12.19 0.14
N LEU A 54 6.68 -11.26 0.13
CA LEU A 54 5.67 -11.21 -0.92
C LEU A 54 6.17 -10.41 -2.13
N ARG A 55 5.56 -10.67 -3.29
CA ARG A 55 5.98 -10.16 -4.61
C ARG A 55 6.06 -8.64 -4.69
N TYR A 56 5.18 -7.94 -3.98
CA TYR A 56 5.11 -6.47 -3.98
C TYR A 56 5.27 -5.90 -2.58
N LEU A 57 5.93 -4.74 -2.50
CA LEU A 57 6.07 -3.92 -1.30
C LEU A 57 5.66 -2.48 -1.61
N ALA A 58 4.87 -1.87 -0.73
CA ALA A 58 4.62 -0.44 -0.71
C ALA A 58 5.01 0.13 0.66
N ILE A 59 5.70 1.28 0.63
CA ILE A 59 6.09 2.04 1.82
C ILE A 59 5.47 3.42 1.73
N TYR A 60 4.72 3.80 2.77
CA TYR A 60 4.16 5.14 2.93
C TYR A 60 4.81 5.81 4.14
N GLU A 61 5.40 6.99 3.97
CA GLU A 61 5.87 7.78 5.11
C GLU A 61 4.73 8.65 5.64
N LEU A 62 4.48 8.58 6.94
CA LEU A 62 3.33 9.16 7.63
C LEU A 62 3.76 10.07 8.77
N GLU A 63 2.95 11.09 9.04
CA GLU A 63 3.09 11.98 10.21
C GLU A 63 2.56 11.36 11.51
N SER A 64 1.64 10.40 11.42
CA SER A 64 0.97 9.77 12.57
C SER A 64 0.79 8.28 12.33
N PRO A 65 0.89 7.42 13.37
CA PRO A 65 0.66 5.99 13.22
C PRO A 65 -0.81 5.65 13.01
N ASP A 66 -1.71 6.55 13.40
CA ASP A 66 -3.16 6.35 13.33
C ASP A 66 -3.74 6.80 11.99
N LEU A 67 -2.92 7.41 11.11
CA LEU A 67 -3.39 7.91 9.82
C LEU A 67 -4.16 6.86 9.00
N PRO A 68 -3.73 5.58 8.94
CA PRO A 68 -4.47 4.54 8.22
C PRO A 68 -5.85 4.20 8.78
N GLN A 69 -6.18 4.63 10.01
CA GLN A 69 -7.48 4.43 10.64
C GLN A 69 -8.45 5.61 10.41
N THR A 70 -7.96 6.71 9.83
CA THR A 70 -8.78 7.90 9.60
C THR A 70 -9.75 7.71 8.43
N ASP A 71 -10.89 8.40 8.49
CA ASP A 71 -11.87 8.40 7.39
C ASP A 71 -11.28 8.88 6.07
N ALA A 72 -10.37 9.86 6.12
CA ALA A 72 -9.71 10.39 4.93
C ALA A 72 -8.89 9.30 4.23
N TRP A 73 -8.12 8.53 4.99
CA TRP A 73 -7.38 7.39 4.47
C TRP A 73 -8.31 6.30 3.93
N GLN A 74 -9.33 5.92 4.71
CA GLN A 74 -10.26 4.85 4.30
C GLN A 74 -10.96 5.20 2.99
N LYS A 75 -11.47 6.44 2.85
CA LYS A 75 -12.09 6.91 1.61
C LYS A 75 -11.14 6.86 0.42
N ALA A 76 -9.90 7.30 0.58
CA ALA A 76 -8.89 7.25 -0.46
C ALA A 76 -8.46 5.80 -0.81
N ALA A 77 -8.53 4.88 0.15
CA ALA A 77 -8.12 3.49 0.02
C ALA A 77 -9.19 2.55 -0.57
N THR A 78 -10.45 3.00 -0.71
CA THR A 78 -11.59 2.14 -1.09
C THR A 78 -12.33 2.64 -2.34
N THR A 79 -11.60 3.06 -3.36
CA THR A 79 -12.19 3.44 -4.64
C THR A 79 -12.76 2.23 -5.39
N PRO A 80 -13.84 2.37 -6.19
CA PRO A 80 -14.49 1.22 -6.82
C PRO A 80 -13.57 0.37 -7.71
N GLY A 81 -12.69 1.00 -8.49
CA GLY A 81 -11.74 0.31 -9.37
C GLY A 81 -10.78 -0.55 -8.55
N TRP A 82 -10.08 0.07 -7.59
CA TRP A 82 -9.20 -0.62 -6.66
C TRP A 82 -9.90 -1.76 -5.90
N MET A 83 -11.12 -1.55 -5.40
CA MET A 83 -11.86 -2.58 -4.66
C MET A 83 -12.16 -3.80 -5.53
N GLY A 84 -12.35 -3.60 -6.83
CA GLY A 84 -12.52 -4.67 -7.83
C GLY A 84 -11.32 -5.60 -7.92
N VAL A 85 -10.08 -5.09 -7.84
CA VAL A 85 -8.89 -5.97 -7.85
C VAL A 85 -8.49 -6.43 -6.45
N ARG A 86 -8.72 -5.60 -5.42
CA ARG A 86 -8.36 -5.88 -4.02
C ARG A 86 -9.00 -7.16 -3.50
N GLN A 87 -10.20 -7.50 -3.96
CA GLN A 87 -10.89 -8.74 -3.55
C GLN A 87 -10.10 -10.01 -3.92
N HIS A 88 -9.19 -9.94 -4.90
CA HIS A 88 -8.36 -11.06 -5.34
C HIS A 88 -7.04 -11.19 -4.56
N ILE A 89 -6.68 -10.20 -3.73
CA ILE A 89 -5.48 -10.23 -2.89
C ILE A 89 -5.68 -11.25 -1.76
N LYS A 90 -4.95 -12.37 -1.83
CA LYS A 90 -5.06 -13.47 -0.85
C LYS A 90 -4.09 -13.34 0.32
N THR A 91 -2.95 -12.70 0.08
CA THR A 91 -1.90 -12.55 1.10
C THR A 91 -1.50 -11.10 1.19
N LEU A 92 -1.68 -10.54 2.39
CA LEU A 92 -1.33 -9.18 2.72
C LEU A 92 -0.71 -9.13 4.11
N ARG A 93 0.49 -8.55 4.20
CA ARG A 93 1.17 -8.31 5.47
C ARG A 93 1.38 -6.81 5.58
N ARG A 94 1.02 -6.21 6.71
CA ARG A 94 1.25 -4.78 6.91
C ARG A 94 1.50 -4.42 8.36
N GLY A 95 2.20 -3.31 8.56
CA GLY A 95 2.48 -2.76 9.88
C GLY A 95 2.95 -1.31 9.80
N VAL A 96 2.69 -0.56 10.87
CA VAL A 96 3.21 0.80 11.03
C VAL A 96 4.40 0.76 11.98
N PHE A 97 5.51 1.35 11.54
CA PHE A 97 6.77 1.43 12.29
C PHE A 97 7.10 2.89 12.59
N LYS A 98 7.83 3.13 13.67
CA LYS A 98 8.30 4.46 14.08
C LYS A 98 9.81 4.56 13.90
N THR A 99 10.30 5.68 13.37
CA THR A 99 11.73 5.99 13.37
C THR A 99 12.25 6.12 14.81
N ILE A 100 13.42 5.52 15.10
CA ILE A 100 14.12 5.59 16.39
C ILE A 100 15.12 6.74 16.44
#